data_AF-A0A2K9DY32-F1
#
_entry.id   AF-A0A2K9DY32-F1
#
_cell.length_a   1.000
_cell.length_b   1.000
_cell.length_c   1.000
_cell.angle_alpha   90.00
_cell.angle_beta   90.00
_cell.angle_gamma   90.00
#
_symmetry.space_group_name_H-M   'P 1'
#
loop_
_entity.id
_entity.type
_entity.pdbx_description
1 polymer ?
#
loop_
_entity_poly.entity_id
_entity_poly.type
_entity_poly.pdbx_seq_one_letter_code
_entity_poly.pdbx_strand_id
1 'polypeptide(L)'
;MAGEEDAILAWTDEETSGLTLDDHVLEVAVVFTDTDLNELGSFETLVRPQPSTFARILADPIVSDMHRKSGLLSALRAGGDDLPTVDEAEAALLAAIDQVARPGQMVMMAGGGVSHFDIGHLGRWMPAFGNRLHYGTVDISDVVRGYISATGNCDTFAKSPVKAHRAMADVREELEIAPLIWDMFQQYDSRRFAGVKSTPAERVLAGASLIQAASVQETDRELTTILDELSARDAVAGVTVVATKLLQMLATSSGRSSAAILDEVRMGAVR
;
A
#
# COMPACT_ATOMS: atom_id res chain seq x y z
N MET A 1 -5.13 7.23 6.57
CA MET A 1 -4.32 8.31 5.97
C MET A 1 -3.17 8.75 6.86
N ALA A 2 -3.37 9.21 8.11
CA ALA A 2 -2.22 9.50 8.99
C ALA A 2 -1.55 8.19 9.45
N GLY A 3 -0.26 8.02 9.16
CA GLY A 3 0.53 6.84 9.54
C GLY A 3 0.66 5.76 8.46
N GLU A 4 0.06 5.94 7.28
CA GLU A 4 0.26 5.03 6.12
C GLU A 4 1.63 5.25 5.47
N GLU A 5 2.16 6.47 5.55
CA GLU A 5 3.46 6.88 5.07
C GLU A 5 4.67 6.27 5.81
N ASP A 6 4.43 5.58 6.93
CA ASP A 6 5.45 4.90 7.76
C ASP A 6 4.97 3.50 8.16
N ALA A 7 4.12 2.90 7.33
CA ALA A 7 3.67 1.53 7.51
C ALA A 7 4.77 0.52 7.16
N ILE A 8 4.75 -0.62 7.85
CA ILE A 8 5.46 -1.81 7.39
C ILE A 8 4.58 -2.51 6.35
N LEU A 9 5.15 -2.84 5.20
CA LEU A 9 4.50 -3.67 4.19
C LEU A 9 4.94 -5.12 4.39
N ALA A 10 3.99 -5.99 4.69
CA ALA A 10 4.19 -7.43 4.82
C ALA A 10 3.84 -8.10 3.50
N TRP A 11 4.82 -8.19 2.59
CA TRP A 11 4.71 -8.83 1.30
C TRP A 11 4.56 -10.33 1.49
N THR A 12 3.37 -10.87 1.22
CA THR A 12 2.98 -12.22 1.65
C THR A 12 2.50 -13.04 0.47
N ASP A 13 2.84 -14.32 0.48
CA ASP A 13 2.24 -15.37 -0.34
C ASP A 13 2.09 -16.63 0.52
N GLU A 14 1.13 -17.49 0.18
CA GLU A 14 0.95 -18.78 0.83
C GLU A 14 0.62 -19.90 -0.16
N GLU A 15 1.12 -21.10 0.15
CA GLU A 15 0.70 -22.31 -0.55
C GLU A 15 -0.32 -23.05 0.31
N THR A 16 -1.43 -23.46 -0.31
CA THR A 16 -2.53 -24.10 0.40
C THR A 16 -2.92 -25.44 -0.21
N SER A 17 -3.80 -26.18 0.47
CA SER A 17 -4.32 -27.44 -0.04
C SER A 17 -5.40 -27.29 -1.12
N GLY A 18 -5.78 -26.06 -1.50
CA GLY A 18 -6.87 -25.78 -2.43
C GLY A 18 -7.10 -24.29 -2.67
N LEU A 19 -8.34 -23.86 -2.84
CA LEU A 19 -8.70 -22.46 -3.16
C LEU A 19 -9.87 -21.93 -2.32
N THR A 20 -10.30 -22.68 -1.31
CA THR A 20 -11.33 -22.25 -0.38
C THR A 20 -10.69 -21.77 0.93
N LEU A 21 -11.40 -20.95 1.69
CA LEU A 21 -10.90 -20.49 3.00
C LEU A 21 -10.72 -21.67 3.99
N ASP A 22 -11.35 -22.81 3.75
CA ASP A 22 -11.25 -24.02 4.58
C ASP A 22 -10.13 -24.97 4.15
N ASP A 23 -9.48 -24.70 3.01
CA ASP A 23 -8.25 -25.40 2.65
C ASP A 23 -7.13 -25.05 3.62
N HIS A 24 -6.14 -25.91 3.79
CA HIS A 24 -5.10 -25.67 4.79
C HIS A 24 -3.97 -24.87 4.20
N VAL A 25 -3.45 -23.96 5.01
CA VAL A 25 -2.11 -23.42 4.85
C VAL A 25 -1.04 -24.53 4.94
N LEU A 26 -0.14 -24.57 3.98
CA LEU A 26 0.96 -25.54 3.87
C LEU A 26 2.33 -24.86 3.89
N GLU A 27 2.41 -23.62 3.43
CA GLU A 27 3.61 -22.80 3.41
C GLU A 27 3.20 -21.33 3.53
N VAL A 28 3.95 -20.54 4.29
CA VAL A 28 3.78 -19.08 4.38
C VAL A 28 5.14 -18.43 4.22
N ALA A 29 5.20 -17.41 3.39
CA ALA A 29 6.36 -16.54 3.28
C ALA A 29 5.95 -15.09 3.41
N VAL A 30 6.78 -14.31 4.12
CA VAL A 30 6.61 -12.87 4.25
C VAL A 30 7.96 -12.18 4.10
N VAL A 31 8.00 -11.12 3.30
CA VAL A 31 9.10 -10.15 3.31
C VAL A 31 8.56 -8.83 3.84
N PHE A 32 9.24 -8.26 4.83
CA PHE A 32 8.87 -6.99 5.42
C PHE A 32 9.67 -5.87 4.76
N THR A 33 8.99 -4.84 4.28
CA THR A 33 9.62 -3.61 3.81
C THR A 33 9.06 -2.38 4.51
N ASP A 34 9.80 -1.28 4.45
CA ASP A 34 9.19 0.05 4.62
C ASP A 34 8.40 0.44 3.36
N THR A 35 7.79 1.64 3.38
CA THR A 35 7.02 2.18 2.24
C THR A 35 7.87 2.56 1.04
N ASP A 36 9.19 2.67 1.22
CA ASP A 36 10.17 2.91 0.15
C ASP A 36 10.72 1.58 -0.43
N LEU A 37 10.14 0.45 -0.02
CA LEU A 37 10.50 -0.91 -0.43
C LEU A 37 11.88 -1.38 0.04
N ASN A 38 12.45 -0.75 1.07
CA ASN A 38 13.67 -1.25 1.69
C ASN A 38 13.34 -2.47 2.55
N GLU A 39 14.00 -3.60 2.30
CA GLU A 39 13.80 -4.82 3.08
C GLU A 39 14.32 -4.67 4.52
N LEU A 40 13.45 -5.00 5.47
CA LEU A 40 13.70 -4.93 6.91
C LEU A 40 13.93 -6.32 7.51
N GLY A 41 13.40 -7.35 6.87
CA GLY A 41 13.52 -8.75 7.28
C GLY A 41 12.60 -9.65 6.48
N SER A 42 12.71 -10.95 6.69
CA SER A 42 11.85 -11.95 6.06
C SER A 42 11.58 -13.13 6.99
N PHE A 43 10.50 -13.85 6.69
CA PHE A 43 10.04 -15.04 7.38
C PHE A 43 9.53 -16.04 6.34
N GLU A 44 9.87 -17.32 6.50
CA GLU A 44 9.37 -18.41 5.67
C GLU A 44 9.21 -19.65 6.55
N THR A 45 8.09 -20.36 6.41
CA THR A 45 7.89 -21.61 7.11
C THR A 45 6.96 -22.56 6.36
N LEU A 46 7.25 -23.85 6.47
CA LEU A 46 6.32 -24.91 6.11
C LEU A 46 5.41 -25.19 7.30
N VAL A 47 4.14 -25.45 7.03
CA VAL A 47 3.14 -25.73 8.06
C VAL A 47 2.71 -27.19 7.97
N ARG A 48 2.66 -27.85 9.12
CA ARG A 48 2.26 -29.25 9.22
C ARG A 48 0.83 -29.44 8.69
N PRO A 49 0.62 -30.24 7.64
CA PRO A 49 -0.72 -30.56 7.16
C PRO A 49 -1.48 -31.38 8.22
N GLN A 50 -2.80 -31.22 8.35
CA GLN A 50 -3.55 -32.17 9.18
C GLN A 50 -3.58 -33.55 8.50
N PRO A 51 -3.85 -34.63 9.25
CA PRO A 51 -3.78 -35.99 8.72
C PRO A 51 -4.61 -36.25 7.45
N SER A 52 -5.78 -35.63 7.31
CA SER A 52 -6.65 -35.79 6.13
C SER A 52 -6.25 -34.93 4.94
N THR A 53 -5.48 -33.85 5.16
CA THR A 53 -5.12 -32.85 4.15
C THR A 53 -4.24 -33.45 3.07
N PHE A 54 -3.26 -34.29 3.44
CA PHE A 54 -2.35 -34.88 2.47
C PHE A 54 -3.09 -35.80 1.49
N ALA A 55 -4.07 -36.57 1.98
CA ALA A 55 -4.91 -37.41 1.13
C ALA A 55 -5.77 -36.57 0.18
N ARG A 56 -6.31 -35.44 0.64
CA ARG A 56 -7.08 -34.50 -0.18
C ARG A 56 -6.22 -33.90 -1.29
N ILE A 57 -5.02 -33.43 -0.98
CA ILE A 57 -4.07 -32.89 -1.96
C ILE A 57 -3.75 -33.94 -3.03
N LEU A 58 -3.48 -35.18 -2.63
CA LEU A 58 -3.18 -36.26 -3.58
C LEU A 58 -4.39 -36.69 -4.43
N ALA A 59 -5.61 -36.45 -3.96
CA ALA A 59 -6.84 -36.79 -4.67
C ALA A 59 -7.21 -35.75 -5.74
N ASP A 60 -6.78 -34.49 -5.58
CA ASP A 60 -6.95 -33.45 -6.60
C ASP A 60 -5.75 -33.48 -7.58
N PRO A 61 -5.95 -33.85 -8.86
CA PRO A 61 -4.86 -33.96 -9.82
C PRO A 61 -4.14 -32.63 -10.09
N ILE A 62 -4.84 -31.50 -10.02
CA ILE A 62 -4.30 -30.18 -10.32
C ILE A 62 -3.40 -29.73 -9.17
N VAL A 63 -3.94 -29.76 -7.94
CA VAL A 63 -3.18 -29.39 -6.74
C VAL A 63 -2.00 -30.34 -6.53
N SER A 64 -2.20 -31.65 -6.73
CA SER A 64 -1.14 -32.64 -6.60
C SER A 64 0.00 -32.42 -7.60
N ASP A 65 -0.31 -32.14 -8.86
CA ASP A 65 0.72 -31.96 -9.90
C ASP A 65 1.50 -30.66 -9.70
N MET A 66 0.81 -29.58 -9.33
CA MET A 66 1.43 -28.29 -8.99
C MET A 66 2.43 -28.44 -7.83
N HIS A 67 1.98 -28.96 -6.69
CA HIS A 67 2.83 -29.12 -5.49
C HIS A 67 3.91 -30.20 -5.65
N ARG A 68 3.74 -31.12 -6.60
CA ARG A 68 4.80 -32.06 -6.98
C ARG A 68 5.90 -31.35 -7.77
N LYS A 69 5.52 -30.53 -8.76
CA LYS A 69 6.47 -29.79 -9.62
C LYS A 69 7.25 -28.73 -8.84
N SER A 70 6.62 -28.05 -7.89
CA SER A 70 7.28 -27.07 -7.03
C SER A 70 8.22 -27.68 -5.98
N GLY A 71 8.08 -28.99 -5.75
CA GLY A 71 8.80 -29.69 -4.68
C GLY A 71 8.16 -29.55 -3.29
N LEU A 72 7.07 -28.81 -3.15
CA LEU A 72 6.39 -28.61 -1.86
C LEU A 72 5.96 -29.94 -1.22
N LEU A 73 5.38 -30.87 -1.99
CA LEU A 73 5.01 -32.19 -1.45
C LEU A 73 6.20 -32.98 -0.90
N SER A 74 7.37 -32.84 -1.54
CA SER A 74 8.59 -33.48 -1.07
C SER A 74 9.07 -32.85 0.23
N ALA A 75 9.02 -31.52 0.33
CA ALA A 75 9.42 -30.78 1.52
C ALA A 75 8.50 -31.08 2.71
N LEU A 76 7.18 -31.07 2.50
CA LEU A 76 6.18 -31.43 3.51
C LEU A 76 6.36 -32.87 4.02
N ARG A 77 6.60 -33.82 3.12
CA ARG A 77 6.86 -35.22 3.49
C ARG A 77 8.18 -35.38 4.26
N ALA A 78 9.21 -34.64 3.88
CA ALA A 78 10.50 -34.69 4.55
C ALA A 78 10.45 -34.11 5.96
N GLY A 79 9.70 -33.02 6.17
CA GLY A 79 9.51 -32.42 7.49
C GLY A 79 8.58 -33.22 8.40
N GLY A 80 7.50 -33.81 7.86
CA GLY A 80 6.62 -34.70 8.62
C GLY A 80 6.12 -34.10 9.94
N ASP A 81 6.28 -34.85 11.03
CA ASP A 81 5.86 -34.45 12.38
C ASP A 81 6.83 -33.48 13.07
N ASP A 82 7.92 -33.07 12.42
CA ASP A 82 8.83 -32.04 12.93
C ASP A 82 8.44 -30.63 12.45
N LEU A 83 7.52 -30.53 11.48
CA LEU A 83 7.00 -29.23 11.00
C LEU A 83 6.16 -28.54 12.07
N PRO A 84 6.21 -27.20 12.18
CA PRO A 84 5.37 -26.47 13.11
C PRO A 84 3.89 -26.64 12.76
N THR A 85 3.07 -26.69 13.80
CA THR A 85 1.63 -26.47 13.70
C THR A 85 1.33 -25.06 13.20
N VAL A 86 0.07 -24.81 12.78
CA VAL A 86 -0.37 -23.47 12.35
C VAL A 86 -0.15 -22.43 13.46
N ASP A 87 -0.48 -22.75 14.70
CA ASP A 87 -0.32 -21.86 15.86
C ASP A 87 1.15 -21.53 16.14
N GLU A 88 2.06 -22.50 15.98
CA GLU A 88 3.50 -22.28 16.15
C GLU A 88 4.08 -21.44 15.01
N ALA A 89 3.62 -21.66 13.78
CA ALA A 89 3.99 -20.86 12.61
C ALA A 89 3.50 -19.41 12.77
N GLU A 90 2.26 -19.22 13.22
CA GLU A 90 1.68 -17.90 13.50
C GLU A 90 2.46 -17.17 14.59
N ALA A 91 2.78 -17.83 15.71
CA ALA A 91 3.55 -17.23 16.79
C ALA A 91 4.95 -16.79 16.32
N ALA A 92 5.60 -17.60 15.48
CA ALA A 92 6.90 -17.27 14.91
C ALA A 92 6.82 -16.10 13.92
N LEU A 93 5.75 -16.04 13.11
CA LEU A 93 5.49 -14.93 12.19
C LEU A 93 5.25 -13.61 12.96
N LEU A 94 4.43 -13.64 14.01
CA LEU A 94 4.21 -12.49 14.88
C LEU A 94 5.51 -12.01 15.53
N ALA A 95 6.36 -12.93 15.98
CA ALA A 95 7.67 -12.59 16.53
C ALA A 95 8.59 -11.95 15.48
N ALA A 96 8.50 -12.36 14.21
CA ALA A 96 9.23 -11.71 13.12
C ALA A 96 8.75 -10.27 12.86
N ILE A 97 7.43 -10.03 12.95
CA ILE A 97 6.87 -8.68 12.86
C ILE A 97 7.38 -7.79 14.00
N ASP A 98 7.41 -8.31 15.23
CA ASP A 98 7.86 -7.54 16.40
C ASP A 98 9.36 -7.17 16.34
N GLN A 99 10.16 -7.86 15.53
CA GLN A 99 11.56 -7.52 15.29
C GLN A 99 11.74 -6.33 14.35
N VAL A 100 10.80 -6.11 13.43
CA VAL A 100 10.90 -5.07 12.38
C VAL A 100 9.97 -3.88 12.63
N ALA A 101 8.84 -4.08 13.31
CA ALA A 101 7.83 -3.06 13.55
C ALA A 101 7.94 -2.48 14.96
N ARG A 102 7.87 -1.16 15.08
CA ARG A 102 7.79 -0.50 16.39
C ARG A 102 6.42 -0.75 17.04
N PRO A 103 6.29 -0.66 18.37
CA PRO A 103 4.99 -0.80 19.05
C PRO A 103 3.94 0.15 18.47
N GLY A 104 2.80 -0.39 18.05
CA GLY A 104 1.71 0.36 17.43
C GLY A 104 1.97 0.81 15.98
N GLN A 105 3.13 0.47 15.39
CA GLN A 105 3.38 0.72 13.98
C GLN A 105 2.47 -0.17 13.13
N MET A 106 1.84 0.47 12.15
CA MET A 106 0.93 -0.19 11.25
C MET A 106 1.67 -1.21 10.39
N VAL A 107 1.05 -2.37 10.19
CA VAL A 107 1.52 -3.41 9.27
C VAL A 107 0.40 -3.67 8.29
N MET A 108 0.68 -3.52 7.00
CA MET A 108 -0.27 -3.76 5.92
C MET A 108 0.17 -4.98 5.13
N MET A 109 -0.75 -5.89 4.84
CA MET A 109 -0.48 -6.99 3.92
C MET A 109 -0.31 -6.43 2.51
N ALA A 110 0.77 -6.85 1.85
CA ALA A 110 1.11 -6.48 0.49
C ALA A 110 1.34 -7.74 -0.34
N GLY A 111 1.16 -7.66 -1.65
CA GLY A 111 1.42 -8.77 -2.58
C GLY A 111 0.45 -8.78 -3.75
N GLY A 112 0.47 -9.84 -4.55
CA GLY A 112 -0.40 -10.03 -5.71
C GLY A 112 -1.58 -10.95 -5.42
N GLY A 113 -2.80 -10.40 -5.41
CA GLY A 113 -4.01 -11.19 -5.14
C GLY A 113 -4.34 -11.33 -3.65
N VAL A 114 -3.50 -10.76 -2.77
CA VAL A 114 -3.66 -10.82 -1.32
C VAL A 114 -4.98 -10.27 -0.81
N SER A 115 -5.58 -9.31 -1.52
CA SER A 115 -6.88 -8.75 -1.15
C SER A 115 -8.05 -9.72 -1.40
N HIS A 116 -7.85 -10.71 -2.26
CA HIS A 116 -8.90 -11.64 -2.69
C HIS A 116 -8.92 -12.92 -1.88
N PHE A 117 -7.73 -13.49 -1.59
CA PHE A 117 -7.61 -14.80 -0.96
C PHE A 117 -6.85 -14.73 0.36
N ASP A 118 -5.59 -14.29 0.33
CA ASP A 118 -4.63 -14.44 1.43
C ASP A 118 -5.09 -13.74 2.72
N ILE A 119 -5.59 -12.51 2.64
CA ILE A 119 -6.08 -11.79 3.84
C ILE A 119 -7.22 -12.54 4.54
N GLY A 120 -8.11 -13.18 3.76
CA GLY A 120 -9.23 -13.94 4.29
C GLY A 120 -8.81 -15.32 4.79
N HIS A 121 -7.93 -15.99 4.06
CA HIS A 121 -7.49 -17.35 4.36
C HIS A 121 -6.53 -17.34 5.57
N LEU A 122 -5.49 -16.49 5.57
CA LEU A 122 -4.64 -16.29 6.74
C LEU A 122 -5.40 -15.70 7.92
N GLY A 123 -6.38 -14.82 7.70
CA GLY A 123 -7.25 -14.34 8.80
C GLY A 123 -8.06 -15.46 9.48
N ARG A 124 -8.31 -16.58 8.77
CA ARG A 124 -9.00 -17.76 9.32
C ARG A 124 -8.05 -18.75 9.99
N TRP A 125 -6.89 -19.01 9.39
CA TRP A 125 -5.91 -19.98 9.89
C TRP A 125 -4.93 -19.41 10.91
N MET A 126 -4.58 -18.14 10.77
CA MET A 126 -3.68 -17.37 11.63
C MET A 126 -4.41 -16.10 12.11
N PRO A 127 -5.41 -16.24 13.02
CA PRO A 127 -6.28 -15.13 13.41
C PRO A 127 -5.56 -14.03 14.21
N ALA A 128 -4.53 -14.34 15.00
CA ALA A 128 -3.74 -13.33 15.69
C ALA A 128 -2.86 -12.52 14.71
N PHE A 129 -2.32 -13.15 13.67
CA PHE A 129 -1.67 -12.45 12.56
C PHE A 129 -2.68 -11.58 11.80
N GLY A 130 -3.84 -12.12 11.41
CA GLY A 130 -4.91 -11.35 10.79
C GLY A 130 -5.33 -10.12 11.60
N ASN A 131 -5.42 -10.25 12.93
CA ASN A 131 -5.74 -9.13 13.83
C ASN A 131 -4.59 -8.13 14.01
N ARG A 132 -3.33 -8.54 13.78
CA ARG A 132 -2.16 -7.65 13.84
C ARG A 132 -2.08 -6.74 12.62
N LEU A 133 -2.66 -7.16 11.50
CA LEU A 133 -2.68 -6.43 10.25
C LEU A 133 -3.69 -5.29 10.26
N HIS A 134 -3.39 -4.24 9.52
CA HIS A 134 -4.37 -3.24 9.15
C HIS A 134 -5.41 -3.84 8.20
N TYR A 135 -6.64 -3.33 8.25
CA TYR A 135 -7.75 -3.84 7.44
C TYR A 135 -7.56 -3.63 5.93
N GLY A 136 -6.72 -2.66 5.54
CA GLY A 136 -6.41 -2.37 4.15
C GLY A 136 -5.17 -3.13 3.67
N THR A 137 -5.18 -3.48 2.38
CA THR A 137 -4.10 -4.21 1.70
C THR A 137 -3.44 -3.37 0.61
N VAL A 138 -2.21 -3.70 0.27
CA VAL A 138 -1.51 -3.20 -0.92
C VAL A 138 -1.44 -4.31 -1.95
N ASP A 139 -2.50 -4.43 -2.77
CA ASP A 139 -2.58 -5.47 -3.80
C ASP A 139 -2.06 -4.95 -5.14
N ILE A 140 -0.85 -5.37 -5.52
CA ILE A 140 -0.24 -4.92 -6.77
C ILE A 140 -0.92 -5.52 -8.01
N SER A 141 -1.65 -6.62 -7.85
CA SER A 141 -2.29 -7.29 -8.98
C SER A 141 -3.44 -6.47 -9.56
N ASP A 142 -4.14 -5.69 -8.73
CA ASP A 142 -5.18 -4.76 -9.19
C ASP A 142 -4.61 -3.64 -10.05
N VAL A 143 -3.44 -3.12 -9.66
CA VAL A 143 -2.72 -2.10 -10.45
C VAL A 143 -2.28 -2.68 -11.79
N VAL A 144 -1.70 -3.89 -11.79
CA VAL A 144 -1.27 -4.57 -13.02
C VAL A 144 -2.47 -4.84 -13.94
N ARG A 145 -3.59 -5.35 -13.43
CA ARG A 145 -4.81 -5.57 -14.21
C ARG A 145 -5.39 -4.27 -14.79
N GLY A 146 -5.40 -3.21 -13.99
CA GLY A 146 -5.83 -1.88 -14.42
C GLY A 146 -4.94 -1.33 -15.55
N TYR A 147 -3.61 -1.45 -15.40
CA TYR A 147 -2.64 -1.06 -16.42
C TYR A 147 -2.85 -1.81 -17.74
N ILE A 148 -2.98 -3.13 -17.70
CA ILE A 148 -3.23 -3.96 -18.89
C ILE A 148 -4.55 -3.54 -19.56
N SER A 149 -5.61 -3.36 -18.77
CA SER A 149 -6.92 -2.96 -19.30
C SER A 149 -6.90 -1.57 -19.96
N ALA A 150 -6.13 -0.64 -19.40
CA ALA A 150 -6.04 0.73 -19.89
C ALA A 150 -5.11 0.88 -21.11
N THR A 151 -4.08 0.04 -21.23
CA THR A 151 -3.02 0.20 -22.24
C THR A 151 -2.95 -0.91 -23.28
N GLY A 152 -3.49 -2.09 -22.98
CA GLY A 152 -3.30 -3.31 -23.74
C GLY A 152 -1.90 -3.92 -23.64
N ASN A 153 -1.01 -3.37 -22.79
CA ASN A 153 0.37 -3.82 -22.67
C ASN A 153 0.52 -4.84 -21.53
N CYS A 154 0.89 -6.07 -21.87
CA CYS A 154 1.11 -7.16 -20.92
C CYS A 154 2.59 -7.33 -20.51
N ASP A 155 3.52 -6.69 -21.22
CA ASP A 155 4.96 -6.97 -21.11
C ASP A 155 5.60 -6.22 -19.92
N THR A 156 5.03 -5.09 -19.50
CA THR A 156 5.63 -4.18 -18.51
C THR A 156 5.75 -4.79 -17.12
N PHE A 157 4.80 -5.65 -16.74
CA PHE A 157 4.77 -6.35 -15.45
C PHE A 157 4.72 -7.86 -15.65
N ALA A 158 5.30 -8.35 -16.75
CA ALA A 158 5.29 -9.77 -17.07
C ALA A 158 6.09 -10.55 -16.01
N LYS A 159 5.40 -11.46 -15.33
CA LYS A 159 6.01 -12.47 -14.45
C LYS A 159 6.74 -13.54 -15.28
N SER A 160 7.64 -14.28 -14.65
CA SER A 160 8.29 -15.43 -15.26
C SER A 160 7.26 -16.42 -15.81
N PRO A 161 7.46 -16.96 -17.02
CA PRO A 161 6.56 -17.99 -17.56
C PRO A 161 6.64 -19.30 -16.77
N VAL A 162 7.72 -19.50 -16.00
CA VAL A 162 7.88 -20.64 -15.10
C VAL A 162 7.67 -20.13 -13.67
N LYS A 163 6.49 -20.42 -13.11
CA LYS A 163 6.20 -20.19 -11.70
C LYS A 163 6.85 -21.28 -10.84
N ALA A 164 7.51 -20.86 -9.76
CA ALA A 164 8.07 -21.78 -8.79
C ALA A 164 6.98 -22.47 -7.96
N HIS A 165 5.87 -21.77 -7.67
CA HIS A 165 4.81 -22.23 -6.75
C HIS A 165 5.40 -22.59 -5.38
N ARG A 166 6.19 -21.65 -4.87
CA ARG A 166 6.79 -21.67 -3.54
C ARG A 166 6.66 -20.27 -2.98
N ALA A 167 6.14 -20.16 -1.78
CA ALA A 167 5.67 -18.88 -1.25
C ALA A 167 6.76 -17.78 -1.30
N MET A 168 7.98 -18.08 -0.84
CA MET A 168 9.05 -17.08 -0.83
C MET A 168 9.51 -16.71 -2.25
N ALA A 169 9.52 -17.65 -3.20
CA ALA A 169 9.88 -17.35 -4.58
C ALA A 169 8.85 -16.42 -5.22
N ASP A 170 7.56 -16.66 -4.96
CA ASP A 170 6.46 -15.85 -5.49
C ASP A 170 6.45 -14.44 -4.86
N VAL A 171 6.69 -14.31 -3.53
CA VAL A 171 6.91 -12.99 -2.88
C VAL A 171 8.08 -12.22 -3.50
N ARG A 172 9.19 -12.90 -3.80
CA ARG A 172 10.38 -12.27 -4.38
C ARG A 172 10.11 -11.77 -5.80
N GLU A 173 9.37 -12.54 -6.61
CA GLU A 173 8.93 -12.10 -7.94
C GLU A 173 8.04 -10.84 -7.85
N GLU A 174 7.21 -10.72 -6.82
CA GLU A 174 6.38 -9.54 -6.60
C GLU A 174 7.19 -8.31 -6.20
N LEU A 175 8.25 -8.51 -5.41
CA LEU A 175 9.20 -7.45 -5.07
C LEU A 175 10.08 -7.01 -6.24
N GLU A 176 10.20 -7.81 -7.31
CA GLU A 176 10.79 -7.35 -8.57
C GLU A 176 9.84 -6.41 -9.34
N ILE A 177 8.53 -6.61 -9.20
CA ILE A 177 7.49 -5.81 -9.89
C ILE A 177 7.14 -4.53 -9.12
N ALA A 178 7.09 -4.59 -7.79
CA ALA A 178 6.65 -3.47 -6.95
C ALA A 178 7.41 -2.15 -7.23
N PRO A 179 8.74 -2.12 -7.40
CA PRO A 179 9.48 -0.89 -7.71
C PRO A 179 9.01 -0.22 -9.02
N LEU A 180 8.61 -0.99 -10.04
CA LEU A 180 8.10 -0.46 -11.31
C LEU A 180 6.76 0.25 -11.10
N ILE A 181 5.90 -0.32 -10.25
CA ILE A 181 4.61 0.28 -9.89
C ILE A 181 4.82 1.55 -9.05
N TRP A 182 5.74 1.51 -8.09
CA TRP A 182 6.10 2.68 -7.29
C TRP A 182 6.64 3.81 -8.16
N ASP A 183 7.58 3.51 -9.05
CA ASP A 183 8.13 4.47 -10.01
C ASP A 183 7.03 5.05 -10.91
N MET A 184 6.08 4.22 -11.37
CA MET A 184 4.92 4.70 -12.11
C MET A 184 4.09 5.73 -11.31
N PHE A 185 3.81 5.46 -10.02
CA PHE A 185 3.07 6.40 -9.17
C PHE A 185 3.86 7.65 -8.86
N GLN A 186 5.15 7.54 -8.55
CA GLN A 186 6.04 8.68 -8.29
C GLN A 186 6.21 9.54 -9.54
N GLN A 187 6.30 8.93 -10.73
CA GLN A 187 6.33 9.66 -12.00
C GLN A 187 5.00 10.33 -12.32
N TYR A 188 3.87 9.66 -12.06
CA TYR A 188 2.56 10.29 -12.22
C TYR A 188 2.41 11.50 -11.31
N ASP A 189 2.75 11.35 -10.02
CA ASP A 189 2.74 12.42 -9.04
C ASP A 189 3.69 13.55 -9.49
N SER A 190 4.95 13.24 -9.77
CA SER A 190 5.94 14.24 -10.18
C SER A 190 5.67 14.91 -11.51
N ARG A 191 4.92 14.30 -12.45
CA ARG A 191 4.51 14.94 -13.72
C ARG A 191 3.25 15.78 -13.55
N ARG A 192 2.25 15.26 -12.83
CA ARG A 192 0.97 15.93 -12.60
C ARG A 192 1.11 17.08 -11.60
N PHE A 193 2.03 16.93 -10.67
CA PHE A 193 2.43 17.89 -9.66
C PHE A 193 3.88 18.33 -9.88
N ALA A 194 4.39 18.29 -11.12
CA ALA A 194 5.67 18.89 -11.50
C ALA A 194 5.65 20.38 -11.13
N GLY A 195 6.35 20.76 -10.06
CA GLY A 195 6.29 22.11 -9.49
C GLY A 195 5.50 22.24 -8.18
N VAL A 196 4.96 21.15 -7.64
CA VAL A 196 4.31 21.07 -6.31
C VAL A 196 4.98 19.99 -5.45
N LYS A 197 6.31 19.86 -5.49
CA LYS A 197 7.02 19.53 -4.25
C LYS A 197 7.05 20.80 -3.43
N SER A 198 5.94 21.04 -2.74
CA SER A 198 5.84 22.15 -1.83
C SER A 198 5.83 21.59 -0.42
N THR A 199 6.88 21.88 0.34
CA THR A 199 6.85 21.89 1.80
C THR A 199 5.59 22.62 2.29
N PRO A 200 5.09 22.38 3.51
CA PRO A 200 3.97 23.16 4.06
C PRO A 200 4.15 24.68 3.88
N ALA A 201 5.39 25.18 3.97
CA ALA A 201 5.76 26.56 3.70
C ALA A 201 5.55 26.95 2.22
N GLU A 202 5.99 26.13 1.27
CA GLU A 202 5.79 26.37 -0.16
C GLU A 202 4.30 26.27 -0.58
N ARG A 203 3.47 25.47 0.11
CA ARG A 203 2.01 25.42 -0.11
C ARG A 203 1.33 26.71 0.35
N VAL A 204 1.77 27.25 1.47
CA VAL A 204 1.33 28.55 1.98
C VAL A 204 1.76 29.68 1.06
N LEU A 205 2.99 29.66 0.55
CA LEU A 205 3.52 30.62 -0.43
C LEU A 205 2.80 30.54 -1.79
N ALA A 206 2.48 29.33 -2.27
CA ALA A 206 1.71 29.13 -3.50
C ALA A 206 0.26 29.64 -3.34
N GLY A 207 -0.38 29.35 -2.20
CA GLY A 207 -1.70 29.89 -1.85
C GLY A 207 -1.70 31.42 -1.73
N ALA A 208 -0.68 32.00 -1.09
CA ALA A 208 -0.52 33.45 -0.97
C ALA A 208 -0.25 34.12 -2.33
N SER A 209 0.53 33.49 -3.20
CA SER A 209 0.81 33.99 -4.56
C SER A 209 -0.43 33.93 -5.46
N LEU A 210 -1.26 32.89 -5.33
CA LEU A 210 -2.56 32.80 -6.02
C LEU A 210 -3.54 33.88 -5.53
N ILE A 211 -3.56 34.16 -4.22
CA ILE A 211 -4.37 35.25 -3.64
C ILE A 211 -3.87 36.63 -4.07
N GLN A 212 -2.55 36.81 -4.18
CA GLN A 212 -1.91 38.05 -4.63
C GLN A 212 -2.10 38.28 -6.14
N ALA A 213 -2.08 37.22 -6.94
CA ALA A 213 -2.44 37.25 -8.36
C ALA A 213 -3.94 37.47 -8.58
N ALA A 214 -4.79 36.92 -7.72
CA ALA A 214 -6.24 37.13 -7.73
C ALA A 214 -6.67 38.48 -7.12
N SER A 215 -5.73 39.24 -6.56
CA SER A 215 -5.96 40.60 -6.06
C SER A 215 -5.11 41.60 -6.84
N VAL A 216 -5.34 41.71 -8.14
CA VAL A 216 -5.25 43.03 -8.75
C VAL A 216 -6.61 43.68 -8.56
N GLN A 217 -6.51 44.91 -8.07
CA GLN A 217 -7.54 45.83 -7.61
C GLN A 217 -8.81 45.84 -8.47
N GLU A 218 -9.92 46.13 -7.79
CA GLU A 218 -11.10 46.83 -8.33
C GLU A 218 -11.00 47.17 -9.82
N THR A 219 -11.64 46.36 -10.67
CA THR A 219 -12.71 46.83 -11.55
C THR A 219 -13.37 45.68 -12.32
N ASP A 220 -14.69 45.86 -12.49
CA ASP A 220 -15.58 45.31 -13.50
C ASP A 220 -15.97 43.81 -13.49
N ARG A 221 -17.25 43.62 -13.10
CA ARG A 221 -18.37 42.83 -13.67
C ARG A 221 -18.13 41.50 -14.43
N GLU A 222 -16.95 41.19 -14.93
CA GLU A 222 -16.60 39.93 -15.59
C GLU A 222 -16.29 38.81 -14.58
N LEU A 223 -15.80 39.15 -13.39
CA LEU A 223 -15.40 38.18 -12.36
C LEU A 223 -16.56 37.33 -11.84
N THR A 224 -17.77 37.91 -11.72
CA THR A 224 -18.96 37.14 -11.30
C THR A 224 -19.42 36.18 -12.40
N THR A 225 -19.31 36.56 -13.67
CA THR A 225 -19.63 35.68 -14.82
C THR A 225 -18.61 34.56 -15.00
N ILE A 226 -17.32 34.86 -14.78
CA ILE A 226 -16.24 33.85 -14.80
C ILE A 226 -16.36 32.91 -13.60
N LEU A 227 -16.76 33.40 -12.42
CA LEU A 227 -17.01 32.56 -11.24
C LEU A 227 -18.25 31.67 -11.42
N ASP A 228 -19.31 32.17 -12.09
CA ASP A 228 -20.46 31.35 -12.47
C ASP A 228 -20.07 30.28 -13.51
N GLU A 229 -19.19 30.59 -14.48
CA GLU A 229 -18.64 29.62 -15.44
C GLU A 229 -17.64 28.62 -14.81
N LEU A 230 -16.88 29.02 -13.79
CA LEU A 230 -15.92 28.19 -13.06
C LEU A 230 -16.53 27.35 -11.94
N SER A 231 -17.71 27.74 -11.44
CA SER A 231 -18.51 26.94 -10.49
C SER A 231 -18.92 25.58 -11.07
N ALA A 232 -18.81 25.40 -12.39
CA ALA A 232 -19.04 24.14 -13.09
C ALA A 232 -17.89 23.12 -12.97
N ARG A 233 -16.82 23.38 -12.19
CA ARG A 233 -15.71 22.43 -11.98
C ARG A 233 -15.29 22.36 -10.50
N ASP A 234 -15.81 21.34 -9.82
CA ASP A 234 -15.86 21.06 -8.38
C ASP A 234 -14.53 20.96 -7.57
N ALA A 235 -13.39 21.48 -8.02
CA ALA A 235 -12.11 21.25 -7.33
C ALA A 235 -11.55 22.45 -6.52
N VAL A 236 -12.10 23.67 -6.66
CA VAL A 236 -11.48 24.89 -6.09
C VAL A 236 -12.04 25.27 -4.70
N ALA A 237 -13.21 24.76 -4.31
CA ALA A 237 -13.86 25.15 -3.05
C ALA A 237 -13.03 24.77 -1.79
N GLY A 238 -12.36 23.61 -1.80
CA GLY A 238 -11.62 23.10 -0.64
C GLY A 238 -10.37 23.93 -0.31
N VAL A 239 -9.63 24.36 -1.32
CA VAL A 239 -8.38 25.12 -1.15
C VAL A 239 -8.65 26.51 -0.55
N THR A 240 -9.73 27.14 -0.99
CA THR A 240 -10.15 28.48 -0.50
C THR A 240 -10.59 28.44 0.96
N VAL A 241 -11.30 27.40 1.37
CA VAL A 241 -11.77 27.24 2.76
C VAL A 241 -10.59 27.03 3.72
N VAL A 242 -9.61 26.21 3.32
CA VAL A 242 -8.42 25.93 4.14
C VAL A 242 -7.54 27.16 4.28
N ALA A 243 -7.30 27.90 3.20
CA ALA A 243 -6.50 29.12 3.22
C ALA A 243 -7.13 30.22 4.12
N THR A 244 -8.45 30.38 4.05
CA THR A 244 -9.18 31.36 4.88
C THR A 244 -9.09 31.02 6.36
N LYS A 245 -9.22 29.73 6.71
CA LYS A 245 -9.20 29.27 8.10
C LYS A 245 -7.81 29.39 8.74
N LEU A 246 -6.76 29.07 7.98
CA LEU A 246 -5.36 29.28 8.39
C LEU A 246 -5.05 30.76 8.65
N LEU A 247 -5.51 31.66 7.79
CA LEU A 247 -5.30 33.09 7.95
C LEU A 247 -6.01 33.64 9.20
N GLN A 248 -7.23 33.18 9.48
CA GLN A 248 -7.97 33.54 10.69
C GLN A 248 -7.30 33.01 11.96
N MET A 249 -6.77 31.78 11.93
CA MET A 249 -6.04 31.22 13.06
C MET A 249 -4.77 32.02 13.37
N LEU A 250 -4.01 32.41 12.35
CA LEU A 250 -2.81 33.23 12.50
C LEU A 250 -3.14 34.66 12.98
N ALA A 251 -4.23 35.26 12.48
CA ALA A 251 -4.71 36.56 12.96
C ALA A 251 -5.08 36.51 14.45
N THR A 252 -5.77 35.45 14.87
CA THR A 252 -6.20 35.25 16.24
C THR A 252 -5.01 35.02 17.18
N SER A 253 -4.05 34.17 16.78
CA SER A 253 -2.89 33.84 17.63
C SER A 253 -1.86 34.97 17.72
N SER A 254 -1.73 35.78 16.67
CA SER A 254 -0.79 36.92 16.64
C SER A 254 -1.40 38.23 17.13
N GLY A 255 -2.72 38.30 17.33
CA GLY A 255 -3.45 39.53 17.66
C GLY A 255 -3.45 40.57 16.54
N ARG A 256 -3.07 40.18 15.33
CA ARG A 256 -2.97 41.04 14.14
C ARG A 256 -4.14 40.79 13.20
N SER A 257 -4.50 41.78 12.39
CA SER A 257 -5.52 41.58 11.36
C SER A 257 -5.01 40.64 10.26
N SER A 258 -5.91 39.86 9.67
CA SER A 258 -5.61 39.00 8.51
C SER A 258 -4.95 39.78 7.36
N ALA A 259 -5.32 41.05 7.17
CA ALA A 259 -4.72 41.95 6.18
C ALA A 259 -3.25 42.27 6.50
N ALA A 260 -2.92 42.54 7.76
CA ALA A 260 -1.55 42.84 8.18
C ALA A 260 -0.61 41.64 8.06
N ILE A 261 -1.14 40.41 8.15
CA ILE A 261 -0.37 39.17 7.93
C ILE A 261 -0.14 38.95 6.44
N LEU A 262 -1.18 39.16 5.62
CA LEU A 262 -1.06 39.04 4.16
C LEU A 262 -0.03 40.01 3.59
N ASP A 263 -0.02 41.27 4.03
CA ASP A 263 0.95 42.26 3.54
C ASP A 263 2.41 41.89 3.87
N GLU A 264 2.65 41.26 5.01
CA GLU A 264 3.99 40.78 5.39
C GLU A 264 4.44 39.57 4.55
N VAL A 265 3.52 38.65 4.26
CA VAL A 265 3.75 37.53 3.33
C VAL A 265 4.06 38.05 1.93
N ARG A 266 3.35 39.08 1.46
CA ARG A 266 3.56 39.73 0.14
C ARG A 266 4.91 40.40 0.00
N MET A 267 5.48 40.91 1.10
CA MET A 267 6.80 41.53 1.12
C MET A 267 7.95 40.52 1.28
N GLY A 268 7.65 39.21 1.32
CA GLY A 268 8.66 38.16 1.43
C GLY A 268 9.41 38.16 2.77
N ALA A 269 8.84 38.78 3.82
CA ALA A 269 9.51 39.00 5.10
C ALA A 269 9.25 37.89 6.14
N VAL A 270 8.67 36.76 5.74
CA VAL A 270 8.44 35.61 6.64
C VAL A 270 9.69 34.72 6.66
N ARG A 271 10.44 34.78 7.76
CA ARG A 271 11.38 33.72 8.19
C ARG A 271 10.67 32.75 9.11
#